data_AF-X0XVB4-F1
#
_entry.id   AF-X0XVB4-F1
#
_cell.length_a   1.000
_cell.length_b   1.000
_cell.length_c   1.000
_cell.angle_alpha   90.00
_cell.angle_beta   90.00
_cell.angle_gamma   90.00
#
_symmetry.space_group_name_H-M   'P 1'
#
loop_
_entity.id
_entity.type
_entity.pdbx_description
1 polymer ?
#
loop_
_entity_poly.entity_id
_entity_poly.type
_entity_poly.pdbx_seq_one_letter_code
_entity_poly.pdbx_strand_id
1 'polypeptide(L)'
;ILCIYAGDIERKKVRADFGITYDSDAFKLIDDLREWGLDVVAVVITRFNDQPASITFKNKLERRGVRVYTHKAIKGYPADVDLIASEKGYGANEYIETKRPLVVVTAPGPNSGKMATCLSQVYHDYRRNQQAGYAKFETFPIWNLPLRHPVNVAYEAATADLHDVNMIDPFHLEAYNAKAVNYNRDVEAFPVLKTILEKI
;
A
#
# COMPACT_ATOMS: atom_id res chain seq x y z
N ILE A 1 2.11 -0.56 -10.10
CA ILE A 1 2.89 0.48 -9.38
C ILE A 1 3.64 -0.21 -8.24
N LEU A 2 4.92 0.11 -8.04
CA LEU A 2 5.71 -0.44 -6.93
C LEU A 2 6.02 0.67 -5.92
N CYS A 3 5.64 0.48 -4.66
CA CYS A 3 5.92 1.42 -3.58
C CYS A 3 7.12 0.96 -2.74
N ILE A 4 7.97 1.90 -2.34
CA ILE A 4 9.08 1.65 -1.41
C ILE A 4 9.25 2.83 -0.47
N TYR A 5 9.43 2.58 0.82
CA TYR A 5 9.62 3.64 1.81
C TYR A 5 11.07 4.13 1.81
N ALA A 6 11.28 5.43 1.63
CA ALA A 6 12.61 6.06 1.66
C ALA A 6 13.42 5.69 2.91
N GLY A 7 12.79 5.69 4.09
CA GLY A 7 13.46 5.35 5.34
C GLY A 7 13.93 3.90 5.44
N ASP A 8 13.26 2.96 4.74
CA ASP A 8 13.70 1.57 4.67
C ASP A 8 14.92 1.41 3.73
N ILE A 9 15.02 2.25 2.69
CA ILE A 9 16.21 2.35 1.83
C ILE A 9 17.40 2.88 2.64
N GLU A 10 17.22 3.98 3.37
CA GLU A 10 18.28 4.59 4.19
C GLU A 10 18.83 3.63 5.25
N ARG A 11 17.96 2.85 5.89
CA ARG A 11 18.35 1.87 6.91
C ARG A 11 18.89 0.57 6.32
N LYS A 12 18.94 0.44 4.99
CA LYS A 12 19.26 -0.80 4.28
C LYS A 12 18.46 -1.98 4.83
N LYS A 13 17.16 -1.77 5.03
CA LYS A 13 16.28 -2.78 5.62
C LYS A 13 16.35 -4.05 4.80
N VAL A 14 16.63 -5.17 5.48
CA VAL A 14 16.74 -6.49 4.87
C VAL A 14 15.39 -7.19 4.96
N ARG A 15 14.98 -7.83 3.88
CA ARG A 15 13.85 -8.76 3.87
C ARG A 15 14.32 -10.10 4.39
N ALA A 16 13.77 -10.52 5.53
CA ALA A 16 14.22 -11.73 6.25
C ALA A 16 14.18 -12.99 5.37
N ASP A 17 13.13 -13.14 4.55
CA ASP A 17 12.91 -14.33 3.72
C ASP A 17 14.02 -14.57 2.68
N PHE A 18 14.53 -13.49 2.08
CA PHE A 18 15.47 -13.56 0.95
C PHE A 18 16.88 -13.08 1.28
N GLY A 19 17.08 -12.46 2.45
CA GLY A 19 18.38 -11.93 2.87
C GLY A 19 18.89 -10.74 2.05
N ILE A 20 18.05 -10.14 1.21
CA ILE A 20 18.39 -8.96 0.39
C ILE A 20 17.74 -7.69 0.93
N THR A 21 18.35 -6.55 0.63
CA THR A 21 17.81 -5.24 1.01
C THR A 21 16.55 -4.90 0.20
N TYR A 22 15.67 -4.06 0.76
CA TYR A 22 14.40 -3.68 0.13
C TYR A 22 14.59 -2.99 -1.23
N ASP A 23 15.67 -2.21 -1.41
CA ASP A 23 16.01 -1.61 -2.70
C ASP A 23 16.45 -2.66 -3.73
N SER A 24 17.19 -3.70 -3.30
CA SER A 24 17.53 -4.84 -4.15
C SER A 24 16.29 -5.67 -4.51
N ASP A 25 15.41 -5.92 -3.54
CA ASP A 25 14.14 -6.63 -3.74
C ASP A 25 13.20 -5.86 -4.68
N ALA A 26 13.21 -4.53 -4.65
CA ALA A 26 12.45 -3.71 -5.60
C ALA A 26 12.94 -3.91 -7.05
N PHE A 27 14.25 -3.96 -7.30
CA PHE A 27 14.78 -4.29 -8.62
C PHE A 27 14.40 -5.71 -9.05
N LYS A 28 14.58 -6.68 -8.14
CA LYS A 28 14.20 -8.07 -8.40
C LYS A 28 12.73 -8.19 -8.78
N LEU A 29 11.83 -7.54 -8.03
CA LEU A 29 10.38 -7.56 -8.30
C LEU A 29 10.03 -6.92 -9.66
N ILE A 30 10.74 -5.86 -10.08
CA ILE A 30 10.56 -5.27 -11.41
C ILE A 30 10.95 -6.27 -12.50
N ASP A 31 12.09 -6.93 -12.33
CA ASP A 31 12.61 -7.89 -13.31
C ASP A 31 11.73 -9.15 -13.36
N ASP A 32 11.36 -9.72 -12.21
CA ASP A 32 10.41 -10.83 -12.11
C ASP A 32 9.10 -10.48 -12.85
N LEU A 33 8.45 -9.35 -12.54
CA LEU A 33 7.18 -8.98 -13.18
C LEU A 33 7.30 -8.86 -14.71
N ARG A 34 8.42 -8.34 -15.20
CA ARG A 34 8.69 -8.24 -16.65
C ARG A 34 8.83 -9.62 -17.31
N GLU A 35 9.42 -10.60 -16.64
CA GLU A 35 9.48 -11.99 -17.13
C GLU A 35 8.08 -12.59 -17.33
N TRP A 36 7.11 -12.19 -16.49
CA TRP A 36 5.70 -12.55 -16.64
C TRP A 36 4.92 -11.67 -17.64
N GLY A 37 5.60 -10.77 -18.36
CA GLY A 37 4.98 -9.84 -19.30
C GLY A 37 4.18 -8.71 -18.64
N LEU A 38 4.43 -8.43 -17.36
CA LEU A 38 3.77 -7.39 -16.59
C LEU A 38 4.67 -6.16 -16.44
N ASP A 39 4.26 -5.04 -17.02
CA ASP A 39 5.01 -3.80 -16.93
C ASP A 39 4.80 -3.08 -15.58
N VAL A 40 5.90 -2.65 -14.97
CA VAL A 40 5.89 -1.70 -13.85
C VAL A 40 5.81 -0.29 -14.41
N VAL A 41 4.62 0.33 -14.34
CA VAL A 41 4.39 1.70 -14.84
C VAL A 41 5.24 2.75 -14.12
N ALA A 42 5.45 2.57 -12.82
CA ALA A 42 6.25 3.49 -12.02
C ALA A 42 6.65 2.87 -10.67
N VAL A 43 7.74 3.39 -10.11
CA VAL A 43 8.14 3.22 -8.71
C VAL A 43 7.81 4.49 -7.94
N VAL A 44 7.19 4.35 -6.76
CA VAL A 44 6.88 5.46 -5.86
C VAL A 44 7.75 5.32 -4.61
N ILE A 45 8.65 6.28 -4.43
CA ILE A 45 9.45 6.40 -3.20
C ILE A 45 8.63 7.23 -2.21
N THR A 46 8.07 6.57 -1.20
CA THR A 46 7.16 7.18 -0.23
C THR A 46 7.91 7.78 0.95
N ARG A 47 7.33 8.83 1.54
CA ARG A 47 7.90 9.62 2.64
C ARG A 47 9.33 10.08 2.31
N PHE A 48 9.52 10.49 1.05
CA PHE A 48 10.77 11.00 0.53
C PHE A 48 11.07 12.38 1.11
N ASN A 49 12.31 12.59 1.56
CA ASN A 49 12.79 13.81 2.18
C ASN A 49 14.28 14.03 1.82
N ASP A 50 14.61 13.84 0.55
CA ASP A 50 15.95 14.09 -0.03
C ASP A 50 17.09 13.31 0.64
N GLN A 51 16.79 12.11 1.12
CA GLN A 51 17.79 11.27 1.78
C GLN A 51 18.80 10.71 0.75
N PRO A 52 20.11 10.63 1.06
CA PRO A 52 21.13 10.32 0.06
C PRO A 52 21.02 8.94 -0.61
N ALA A 53 20.69 7.88 0.14
CA ALA A 53 20.55 6.55 -0.45
C ALA A 53 19.31 6.47 -1.34
N SER A 54 18.23 7.15 -0.96
CA SER A 54 16.98 7.25 -1.71
C SER A 54 17.17 8.02 -3.03
N ILE A 55 17.96 9.10 -3.03
CA ILE A 55 18.36 9.81 -4.26
C ILE A 55 19.18 8.89 -5.16
N THR A 56 20.15 8.17 -4.60
CA THR A 56 20.98 7.23 -5.36
C THR A 56 20.13 6.12 -5.98
N PHE A 57 19.17 5.57 -5.23
CA PHE A 57 18.24 4.56 -5.69
C PHE A 57 17.33 5.09 -6.81
N LYS A 58 16.75 6.28 -6.64
CA LYS A 58 15.97 6.99 -7.67
C LYS A 58 16.78 7.10 -8.98
N ASN A 59 18.00 7.62 -8.91
CA ASN A 59 18.87 7.80 -10.07
C ASN A 59 19.18 6.47 -10.78
N LYS A 60 19.35 5.37 -10.02
CA LYS A 60 19.57 4.03 -10.58
C LYS A 60 18.35 3.52 -11.34
N LEU A 61 17.14 3.73 -10.81
CA LEU A 61 15.88 3.37 -11.46
C LEU A 61 15.68 4.14 -12.77
N GLU A 62 15.87 5.45 -12.74
CA GLU A 62 15.70 6.33 -13.90
C GLU A 62 16.68 5.98 -15.02
N ARG A 63 17.94 5.66 -14.68
CA ARG A 63 18.93 5.15 -15.66
C ARG A 63 18.52 3.85 -16.33
N ARG A 64 17.65 3.05 -15.71
CA ARG A 64 17.07 1.82 -16.28
C ARG A 64 15.74 2.08 -17.00
N GLY A 65 15.39 3.34 -17.25
CA GLY A 65 14.15 3.73 -17.92
C GLY A 65 12.89 3.51 -17.07
N VAL A 66 13.03 3.32 -15.75
CA VAL A 66 11.88 3.21 -14.83
C VAL A 66 11.45 4.61 -14.40
N ARG A 67 10.17 4.94 -14.58
CA ARG A 67 9.61 6.20 -14.11
C ARG A 67 9.51 6.19 -12.59
N VAL A 68 9.98 7.25 -11.93
CA VAL A 68 9.99 7.35 -10.47
C VAL A 68 9.22 8.58 -10.01
N TYR A 69 8.34 8.39 -9.03
CA TYR A 69 7.63 9.45 -8.33
C TYR A 69 8.06 9.49 -6.86
N THR A 70 8.05 10.67 -6.26
CA THR A 70 8.35 10.85 -4.84
C THR A 70 7.13 11.41 -4.12
N HIS A 71 6.67 10.69 -3.10
CA HIS A 71 5.59 11.16 -2.24
C HIS A 71 6.19 11.62 -0.92
N LYS A 72 5.80 12.81 -0.45
CA LYS A 72 6.23 13.31 0.87
C LYS A 72 5.38 12.68 1.97
N ALA A 73 5.84 12.80 3.22
CA ALA A 73 4.98 12.48 4.35
C ALA A 73 3.86 13.53 4.45
N ILE A 74 2.61 13.08 4.52
CA ILE A 74 1.46 13.97 4.72
C ILE A 74 1.34 14.26 6.22
N LYS A 75 1.37 15.54 6.58
CA LYS A 75 1.18 15.98 7.97
C LYS A 75 -0.22 15.58 8.45
N GLY A 76 -0.34 15.13 9.69
CA GLY A 76 -1.63 14.75 10.27
C GLY A 76 -2.17 13.39 9.81
N TYR A 77 -1.45 12.66 8.95
CA TYR A 77 -1.85 11.32 8.55
C TYR A 77 -1.77 10.32 9.73
N PRO A 78 -2.80 9.49 10.00
CA PRO A 78 -4.03 9.34 9.22
C PRO A 78 -5.24 10.13 9.79
N ALA A 79 -5.09 10.89 10.87
CA ALA A 79 -6.21 11.47 11.63
C ALA A 79 -6.87 12.72 11.00
N ASP A 80 -6.10 13.56 10.30
CA ASP A 80 -6.59 14.83 9.74
C ASP A 80 -7.09 14.64 8.29
N VAL A 81 -8.28 14.05 8.15
CA VAL A 81 -8.86 13.68 6.84
C VAL A 81 -9.05 14.89 5.93
N ASP A 82 -9.37 16.06 6.49
CA ASP A 82 -9.55 17.30 5.74
C ASP A 82 -8.23 17.75 5.09
N LEU A 83 -7.12 17.67 5.81
CA LEU A 83 -5.81 17.96 5.26
C LEU A 83 -5.37 16.88 4.27
N ILE A 84 -5.62 15.60 4.58
CA ILE A 84 -5.19 14.47 3.75
C ILE A 84 -5.87 14.50 2.37
N ALA A 85 -7.19 14.63 2.31
CA ALA A 85 -7.97 14.70 1.07
C ALA A 85 -8.07 16.14 0.53
N SER A 86 -6.91 16.80 0.39
CA SER A 86 -6.81 18.17 -0.12
C SER A 86 -5.61 18.37 -1.04
N GLU A 87 -5.53 19.56 -1.66
CA GLU A 87 -4.37 20.00 -2.45
C GLU A 87 -3.05 20.02 -1.66
N LYS A 88 -3.11 20.15 -0.33
CA LYS A 88 -1.92 20.11 0.55
C LYS A 88 -1.57 18.69 1.02
N GLY A 89 -2.49 17.75 0.88
CA GLY A 89 -2.32 16.33 1.21
C GLY A 89 -2.04 15.52 -0.04
N TYR A 90 -3.01 14.71 -0.48
CA TYR A 90 -2.89 13.91 -1.69
C TYR A 90 -2.63 14.74 -2.95
N GLY A 91 -3.21 15.93 -3.08
CA GLY A 91 -2.99 16.78 -4.25
C GLY A 91 -1.57 17.33 -4.37
N ALA A 92 -0.76 17.27 -3.31
CA ALA A 92 0.65 17.63 -3.35
C ALA A 92 1.53 16.51 -3.94
N ASN A 93 1.02 15.28 -4.04
CA ASN A 93 1.69 14.22 -4.76
C ASN A 93 1.47 14.40 -6.26
N GLU A 94 2.45 14.03 -7.06
CA GLU A 94 2.30 14.05 -8.51
C GLU A 94 1.43 12.87 -8.97
N TYR A 95 0.53 13.13 -9.91
CA TYR A 95 -0.33 12.10 -10.48
C TYR A 95 0.48 11.10 -11.32
N ILE A 96 0.37 9.83 -10.97
CA ILE A 96 0.97 8.73 -11.73
C ILE A 96 0.06 8.41 -12.91
N GLU A 97 0.55 8.67 -14.12
CA GLU A 97 -0.22 8.36 -15.33
C GLU A 97 -0.29 6.84 -15.54
N THR A 98 -1.51 6.29 -15.55
CA THR A 98 -1.76 4.88 -15.81
C THR A 98 -2.51 4.71 -17.13
N LYS A 99 -2.26 3.60 -17.83
CA LYS A 99 -2.87 3.30 -19.15
C LYS A 99 -3.93 2.21 -19.10
N ARG A 100 -3.96 1.44 -18.02
CA ARG A 100 -4.84 0.29 -17.84
C ARG A 100 -5.83 0.61 -16.72
N PRO A 101 -7.10 0.18 -16.83
CA PRO A 101 -8.12 0.47 -15.82
C PRO A 101 -7.89 -0.27 -14.50
N LEU A 102 -7.13 -1.39 -14.53
CA LEU A 102 -6.72 -2.12 -13.35
C LEU A 102 -5.25 -1.85 -13.04
N VAL A 103 -4.99 -1.31 -11.86
CA VAL A 103 -3.65 -0.97 -11.39
C VAL A 103 -3.35 -1.75 -10.12
N VAL A 104 -2.39 -2.68 -10.21
CA VAL A 104 -1.89 -3.40 -9.04
C VAL A 104 -0.81 -2.57 -8.36
N VAL A 105 -0.96 -2.34 -7.06
CA VAL A 105 0.02 -1.65 -6.21
C VAL A 105 0.68 -2.65 -5.28
N THR A 106 2.00 -2.81 -5.40
CA THR A 106 2.80 -3.77 -4.64
C THR A 106 4.00 -3.11 -3.98
N ALA A 107 4.72 -3.84 -3.12
CA ALA A 107 5.92 -3.36 -2.44
C ALA A 107 6.79 -4.54 -1.95
N PRO A 108 8.10 -4.32 -1.70
CA PRO A 108 8.97 -5.30 -1.05
C PRO A 108 8.49 -5.78 0.33
N GLY A 109 7.68 -4.98 1.03
CA GLY A 109 7.23 -5.32 2.38
C GLY A 109 6.06 -4.50 2.92
N PRO A 110 5.74 -4.69 4.21
CA PRO A 110 4.72 -3.92 4.91
C PRO A 110 5.15 -2.46 5.08
N ASN A 111 4.16 -1.58 5.31
CA ASN A 111 4.36 -0.15 5.61
C ASN A 111 5.15 0.66 4.55
N SER A 112 5.24 0.19 3.30
CA SER A 112 5.87 0.93 2.20
C SER A 112 5.00 2.05 1.59
N GLY A 113 3.81 2.30 2.15
CA GLY A 113 2.89 3.35 1.70
C GLY A 113 1.88 2.95 0.61
N LYS A 114 1.69 1.64 0.35
CA LYS A 114 0.78 1.12 -0.70
C LYS A 114 -0.62 1.75 -0.66
N MET A 115 -1.31 1.68 0.48
CA MET A 115 -2.67 2.23 0.64
C MET A 115 -2.71 3.74 0.40
N ALA A 116 -1.76 4.49 0.97
CA ALA A 116 -1.71 5.94 0.79
C ALA A 116 -1.46 6.33 -0.68
N THR A 117 -0.64 5.56 -1.42
CA THR A 117 -0.46 5.75 -2.86
C THR A 117 -1.74 5.44 -3.63
N CYS A 118 -2.46 4.36 -3.31
CA CYS A 118 -3.75 4.06 -3.93
C CYS A 118 -4.76 5.19 -3.73
N LEU A 119 -4.94 5.66 -2.48
CA LEU A 119 -5.89 6.71 -2.16
C LEU A 119 -5.51 8.06 -2.78
N SER A 120 -4.20 8.35 -2.88
CA SER A 120 -3.71 9.51 -3.62
C SER A 120 -4.10 9.44 -5.10
N GLN A 121 -4.01 8.27 -5.72
CA GLN A 121 -4.41 8.05 -7.11
C GLN A 121 -5.92 8.23 -7.30
N VAL A 122 -6.73 7.60 -6.43
CA VAL A 122 -8.19 7.78 -6.43
C VAL A 122 -8.54 9.27 -6.29
N TYR A 123 -7.93 10.00 -5.35
CA TYR A 123 -8.13 11.46 -5.22
C TYR A 123 -7.87 12.21 -6.54
N HIS A 124 -6.77 11.93 -7.23
CA HIS A 124 -6.47 12.59 -8.50
C HIS A 124 -7.40 12.18 -9.64
N ASP A 125 -7.81 10.92 -9.70
CA ASP A 125 -8.76 10.43 -10.72
C ASP A 125 -10.09 11.18 -10.58
N TYR A 126 -10.64 11.30 -9.36
CA TYR A 126 -11.85 12.07 -9.10
C TYR A 126 -11.69 13.56 -9.44
N ARG A 127 -10.54 14.18 -9.11
CA ARG A 127 -10.22 15.57 -9.53
C ARG A 127 -10.17 15.74 -11.05
N ARG A 128 -9.92 14.66 -11.79
CA ARG A 128 -9.91 14.59 -13.26
C ARG A 128 -11.24 14.12 -13.86
N ASN A 129 -12.31 14.07 -13.06
CA ASN A 129 -13.63 13.56 -13.44
C ASN A 129 -13.61 12.10 -13.92
N GLN A 130 -12.70 11.29 -13.38
CA GLN A 130 -12.62 9.85 -13.64
C GLN A 130 -13.13 9.10 -12.42
N GLN A 131 -13.99 8.10 -12.64
CA GLN A 131 -14.43 7.21 -11.58
C GLN A 131 -13.34 6.18 -11.31
N ALA A 132 -12.89 6.12 -10.06
CA ALA A 132 -11.89 5.19 -9.60
C ALA A 132 -12.30 4.59 -8.25
N GLY A 133 -11.67 3.48 -7.87
CA GLY A 133 -11.94 2.81 -6.62
C GLY A 133 -10.68 2.20 -6.02
N TYR A 134 -10.76 1.91 -4.72
CA TYR A 134 -9.73 1.18 -3.99
C TYR A 134 -10.28 -0.17 -3.56
N ALA A 135 -9.47 -1.22 -3.75
CA ALA A 135 -9.72 -2.54 -3.22
C ALA A 135 -8.42 -3.11 -2.65
N LYS A 136 -8.56 -3.99 -1.66
CA LYS A 136 -7.45 -4.72 -1.04
C LYS A 136 -7.56 -6.18 -1.40
N PHE A 137 -6.45 -6.77 -1.81
CA PHE A 137 -6.34 -8.21 -2.06
C PHE A 137 -5.42 -8.82 -1.00
N GLU A 138 -5.98 -9.68 -0.16
CA GLU A 138 -5.27 -10.50 0.80
C GLU A 138 -5.82 -11.93 0.76
N THR A 139 -4.94 -12.90 0.94
CA THR A 139 -5.32 -14.33 0.92
C THR A 139 -5.83 -14.79 2.28
N PHE A 140 -5.28 -14.23 3.37
CA PHE A 140 -5.63 -14.58 4.74
C PHE A 140 -5.84 -13.32 5.59
N PRO A 141 -6.72 -13.37 6.60
CA PRO A 141 -7.64 -14.49 6.88
C PRO A 141 -8.71 -14.65 5.81
N ILE A 142 -9.33 -15.84 5.73
CA ILE A 142 -10.42 -16.09 4.79
C ILE A 142 -11.74 -15.62 5.42
N TRP A 143 -12.29 -14.53 4.90
CA TRP A 143 -13.39 -13.79 5.52
C TRP A 143 -14.68 -14.59 5.69
N ASN A 144 -14.98 -15.52 4.78
CA ASN A 144 -16.20 -16.33 4.80
C ASN A 144 -16.01 -17.70 5.49
N LEU A 145 -14.87 -17.94 6.13
CA LEU A 145 -14.67 -19.08 7.03
C LEU A 145 -14.86 -18.64 8.49
N PRO A 146 -15.29 -19.54 9.39
CA PRO A 146 -15.38 -19.23 10.82
C PRO A 146 -14.05 -18.73 11.40
N LEU A 147 -14.12 -17.87 12.43
CA LEU A 147 -12.93 -17.36 13.12
C LEU A 147 -12.02 -18.49 13.64
N ARG A 148 -12.61 -19.55 14.20
CA ARG A 148 -11.90 -20.74 14.71
C ARG A 148 -11.68 -21.83 13.65
N HIS A 149 -11.90 -21.53 12.38
CA HIS A 149 -11.60 -22.50 11.31
C HIS A 149 -10.08 -22.77 11.28
N PRO A 150 -9.62 -24.02 11.14
CA PRO A 150 -8.19 -24.36 11.19
C PRO A 150 -7.31 -23.52 10.26
N VAL A 151 -7.82 -23.15 9.07
CA VAL A 151 -7.12 -22.27 8.12
C VAL A 151 -6.86 -20.87 8.71
N ASN A 152 -7.84 -20.26 9.37
CA ASN A 152 -7.68 -18.93 9.98
C ASN A 152 -6.77 -19.01 11.22
N VAL A 153 -6.90 -20.07 12.03
CA VAL A 153 -6.01 -20.29 13.19
C VAL A 153 -4.56 -20.51 12.75
N ALA A 154 -4.33 -21.25 11.66
CA ALA A 154 -2.99 -21.45 11.11
C ALA A 154 -2.37 -20.13 10.63
N TYR A 155 -3.17 -19.24 10.02
CA TYR A 155 -2.72 -17.89 9.66
C TYR A 155 -2.30 -17.09 10.90
N GLU A 156 -3.14 -17.02 11.93
CA GLU A 156 -2.83 -16.28 13.17
C GLU A 156 -1.55 -16.80 13.84
N ALA A 157 -1.35 -18.13 13.84
CA ALA A 157 -0.12 -18.73 14.33
C ALA A 157 1.11 -18.33 13.49
N ALA A 158 0.96 -18.19 12.18
CA ALA A 158 2.02 -17.78 11.26
C ALA A 158 2.34 -16.28 11.32
N THR A 159 1.45 -15.45 11.87
CA THR A 159 1.61 -13.99 12.00
C THR A 159 1.73 -13.51 13.44
N ALA A 160 2.04 -14.42 14.37
CA ALA A 160 2.12 -14.12 15.80
C ALA A 160 3.16 -13.02 16.13
N ASP A 161 4.24 -12.95 15.35
CA ASP A 161 5.30 -11.93 15.44
C ASP A 161 4.87 -10.56 14.90
N LEU A 162 3.92 -10.53 13.96
CA LEU A 162 3.37 -9.30 13.39
C LEU A 162 2.24 -8.71 14.24
N HIS A 163 1.78 -9.43 15.27
CA HIS A 163 0.63 -9.09 16.11
C HIS A 163 -0.67 -8.87 15.31
N ASP A 164 -0.81 -9.57 14.18
CA ASP A 164 -2.06 -9.61 13.43
C ASP A 164 -2.96 -10.67 14.06
N VAL A 165 -4.09 -10.24 14.63
CA VAL A 165 -5.03 -11.07 15.38
C VAL A 165 -6.35 -11.15 14.62
N ASN A 166 -6.82 -12.35 14.33
CA ASN A 166 -8.11 -12.52 13.65
C ASN A 166 -9.26 -12.17 14.58
N MET A 167 -10.31 -11.57 14.03
CA MET A 167 -11.51 -11.22 14.76
C MET A 167 -12.75 -11.22 13.86
N ILE A 168 -13.93 -11.20 14.47
CA ILE A 168 -15.16 -10.94 13.73
C ILE A 168 -15.16 -9.47 13.30
N ASP A 169 -15.43 -9.22 12.02
CA ASP A 169 -15.55 -7.86 11.49
C ASP A 169 -16.82 -7.21 12.08
N PRO A 170 -16.67 -6.19 12.95
CA PRO A 170 -17.83 -5.56 13.58
C PRO A 170 -18.63 -4.72 12.57
N PHE A 171 -18.00 -4.14 11.56
CA PHE A 171 -18.65 -3.28 10.57
C PHE A 171 -19.49 -4.09 9.60
N HIS A 172 -18.98 -5.25 9.15
CA HIS A 172 -19.75 -6.16 8.32
C HIS A 172 -20.94 -6.75 9.09
N LEU A 173 -20.73 -7.09 10.37
CA LEU A 173 -21.79 -7.59 11.22
C LEU A 173 -22.89 -6.54 11.45
N GLU A 174 -22.53 -5.28 11.72
CA GLU A 174 -23.49 -4.20 11.92
C GLU A 174 -24.28 -3.89 10.64
N ALA A 175 -23.60 -3.80 9.49
CA ALA A 175 -24.24 -3.42 8.23
C ALA A 175 -25.15 -4.52 7.64
N TYR A 176 -24.79 -5.79 7.82
CA TYR A 176 -25.44 -6.91 7.11
C TYR A 176 -26.00 -8.00 8.03
N ASN A 177 -25.76 -7.92 9.34
CA ASN A 177 -26.08 -8.99 10.31
C ASN A 177 -25.49 -10.35 9.90
N ALA A 178 -24.32 -10.33 9.25
CA ALA A 178 -23.60 -11.50 8.78
C ALA A 178 -22.21 -11.55 9.41
N LYS A 179 -21.76 -12.74 9.82
CA LYS A 179 -20.42 -12.91 10.38
C LYS A 179 -19.39 -13.04 9.25
N ALA A 180 -18.40 -12.16 9.27
CA ALA A 180 -17.18 -12.26 8.46
C ALA A 180 -15.96 -12.17 9.37
N VAL A 181 -14.85 -12.76 8.93
CA VAL A 181 -13.55 -12.69 9.62
C VAL A 181 -12.68 -11.62 8.98
N ASN A 182 -12.07 -10.80 9.81
CA ASN A 182 -11.07 -9.81 9.45
C ASN A 182 -9.97 -9.84 10.54
N TYR A 183 -9.07 -8.86 10.59
CA TYR A 183 -8.03 -8.78 11.61
C TYR A 183 -7.89 -7.36 12.17
N ASN A 184 -7.35 -7.28 13.38
CA ASN A 184 -7.29 -6.05 14.19
C ASN A 184 -6.82 -4.80 13.43
N ARG A 185 -5.70 -4.87 12.71
CA ARG A 185 -5.10 -3.71 12.05
C ARG A 185 -6.02 -3.08 10.99
N ASP A 186 -6.69 -3.91 10.21
CA ASP A 186 -7.61 -3.44 9.18
C ASP A 186 -8.91 -2.94 9.78
N VAL A 187 -9.44 -3.62 10.80
CA VAL A 187 -10.61 -3.18 11.56
C VAL A 187 -10.35 -1.81 12.23
N GLU A 188 -9.18 -1.61 12.82
CA GLU A 188 -8.77 -0.35 13.43
C GLU A 188 -8.61 0.78 12.39
N ALA A 189 -8.10 0.45 11.20
CA ALA A 189 -7.89 1.42 10.12
C ALA A 189 -9.17 1.77 9.35
N PHE A 190 -10.18 0.90 9.35
CA PHE A 190 -11.37 1.02 8.52
C PHE A 190 -12.15 2.34 8.70
N PRO A 191 -12.41 2.85 9.92
CA PRO A 191 -13.11 4.12 10.08
C PRO A 191 -12.44 5.28 9.36
N VAL A 192 -11.10 5.33 9.43
CA VAL A 192 -10.33 6.39 8.78
C VAL A 192 -10.34 6.23 7.26
N LEU A 193 -10.18 5.00 6.78
CA LEU A 193 -10.26 4.69 5.35
C LEU A 193 -11.63 5.08 4.78
N LYS A 194 -12.73 4.75 5.48
CA LYS A 194 -14.10 5.08 5.10
C LYS A 194 -14.28 6.59 4.97
N THR A 195 -13.88 7.37 5.98
CA THR A 195 -13.99 8.84 5.94
C THR A 195 -13.18 9.47 4.81
N ILE A 196 -11.98 8.94 4.51
CA ILE A 196 -11.18 9.40 3.37
C ILE A 196 -11.91 9.13 2.06
N LEU A 197 -12.44 7.92 1.88
CA LEU A 197 -13.16 7.53 0.66
C LEU A 197 -14.49 8.28 0.47
N GLU A 198 -15.20 8.62 1.56
CA GLU A 198 -16.41 9.44 1.50
C GLU A 198 -16.13 10.90 1.14
N LYS A 199 -14.90 11.37 1.37
CA LYS A 199 -14.48 12.74 1.08
C LYS A 199 -13.90 12.95 -0.32
N ILE A 200 -13.28 11.90 -0.89
CA ILE A 200 -12.78 11.90 -2.27
C ILE A 200 -13.95 11.89 -3.25
#